data_AF-A0A1D1Z2S8-F1
#
_entry.id   AF-A0A1D1Z2S8-F1
#
_cell.length_a   1.000
_cell.length_b   1.000
_cell.length_c   1.000
_cell.angle_alpha   90.00
_cell.angle_beta   90.00
_cell.angle_gamma   90.00
#
_symmetry.space_group_name_H-M   'P 1'
#
loop_
_entity.id
_entity.type
_entity.pdbx_description
1 polymer ?
#
loop_
_entity_poly.entity_id
_entity_poly.type
_entity_poly.pdbx_seq_one_letter_code
_entity_poly.pdbx_strand_id
1 'polypeptide(L)'
;DRIDQAKRPLDGKFTFPDSAGKGVNIFVVDTGVRLTHSEFGGRAKFGGSFCDGCNNDDENGHGTNVASIAAGKTDGVARLASIIAIRVLDKNGSGSNVGVVNGLSAVLDQHKKGKNKNSVVNMSLGGAKSDAVDKAVQDLTKGGVHVAVAAGNDGENACNSSPASEPSAVTVGALDEDEDNITSFSNVGKCVDIF
;
A
#
# COMPACT_ATOMS: atom_id res chain seq x y z
N ASP A 1 -5.22 -5.79 -17.21
CA ASP A 1 -6.20 -5.21 -18.12
C ASP A 1 -5.92 -3.74 -18.25
N ARG A 2 -6.38 -2.87 -17.35
CA ARG A 2 -6.19 -1.43 -17.60
C ARG A 2 -4.71 -0.96 -17.60
N ILE A 3 -3.87 -1.49 -16.71
CA ILE A 3 -2.54 -0.91 -16.42
C ILE A 3 -1.42 -1.33 -17.39
N ASP A 4 -1.66 -2.25 -18.33
CA ASP A 4 -0.68 -2.66 -19.35
C ASP A 4 -1.02 -2.17 -20.77
N GLN A 5 -2.05 -1.32 -20.90
CA GLN A 5 -2.49 -0.73 -22.17
C GLN A 5 -2.70 0.78 -22.08
N ALA A 6 -2.49 1.48 -23.20
CA ALA A 6 -2.63 2.95 -23.25
C ALA A 6 -4.04 3.43 -23.66
N LYS A 7 -4.81 2.60 -24.36
CA LYS A 7 -6.11 2.98 -24.95
C LYS A 7 -7.17 1.92 -24.66
N ARG A 8 -8.43 2.36 -24.58
CA ARG A 8 -9.63 1.51 -24.56
C ARG A 8 -9.94 0.94 -25.96
N PRO A 9 -10.79 -0.12 -26.07
CA PRO A 9 -11.42 -0.88 -24.98
C PRO A 9 -10.44 -1.78 -24.22
N LEU A 10 -10.84 -2.24 -23.04
CA LEU A 10 -10.15 -3.29 -22.29
C LEU A 10 -10.12 -4.59 -23.10
N ASP A 11 -9.04 -5.36 -23.00
CA ASP A 11 -8.84 -6.58 -23.80
C ASP A 11 -8.94 -7.88 -22.98
N GLY A 12 -9.16 -7.77 -21.67
CA GLY A 12 -9.30 -8.89 -20.75
C GLY A 12 -7.97 -9.58 -20.43
N LYS A 13 -6.83 -8.98 -20.77
CA LYS A 13 -5.50 -9.56 -20.56
C LYS A 13 -4.67 -8.68 -19.64
N PHE A 14 -3.59 -9.25 -19.13
CA PHE A 14 -2.59 -8.50 -18.39
C PHE A 14 -1.22 -9.07 -18.75
N THR A 15 -0.45 -8.30 -19.51
CA THR A 15 0.91 -8.60 -19.92
C THR A 15 1.87 -8.04 -18.88
N PHE A 16 2.66 -8.90 -18.26
CA PHE A 16 3.62 -8.54 -17.24
C PHE A 16 4.97 -9.21 -17.52
N PRO A 17 6.09 -8.62 -17.08
CA PRO A 17 7.41 -9.21 -17.29
C PRO A 17 7.57 -10.51 -16.48
N ASP A 18 8.33 -11.48 -17.01
CA ASP A 18 8.63 -12.75 -16.33
C ASP A 18 9.24 -12.57 -14.94
N SER A 19 9.92 -11.44 -14.69
CA SER A 19 10.46 -11.11 -13.38
C SER A 19 9.37 -10.94 -12.32
N ALA A 20 8.20 -10.41 -12.69
CA ALA A 20 7.00 -10.27 -11.87
C ALA A 20 7.25 -9.83 -10.41
N GLY A 21 8.22 -8.94 -10.16
CA GLY A 21 8.58 -8.46 -8.82
C GLY A 21 9.39 -9.45 -7.97
N LYS A 22 9.91 -10.54 -8.53
CA LYS A 22 10.79 -11.49 -7.84
C LYS A 22 11.97 -10.77 -7.19
N GLY A 23 12.17 -11.02 -5.91
CA GLY A 23 13.23 -10.38 -5.12
C GLY A 23 12.88 -8.97 -4.62
N VAL A 24 11.63 -8.52 -4.78
CA VAL A 24 11.11 -7.29 -4.13
C VAL A 24 10.30 -7.67 -2.89
N ASN A 25 10.48 -6.87 -1.83
CA ASN A 25 9.63 -6.91 -0.64
C ASN A 25 8.58 -5.80 -0.74
N ILE A 26 7.31 -6.15 -0.67
CA ILE A 26 6.19 -5.22 -0.55
C ILE A 26 5.71 -5.26 0.90
N PHE A 27 5.96 -4.18 1.63
CA PHE A 27 5.42 -3.97 2.96
C PHE A 27 4.00 -3.42 2.83
N VAL A 28 3.02 -4.17 3.31
CA VAL A 28 1.61 -3.77 3.32
C VAL A 28 1.30 -3.26 4.71
N VAL A 29 1.18 -1.94 4.85
CA VAL A 29 0.92 -1.24 6.11
C VAL A 29 -0.58 -0.98 6.21
N ASP A 30 -1.29 -1.85 6.94
CA ASP A 30 -2.76 -1.95 6.85
C ASP A 30 -3.38 -2.69 8.07
N THR A 31 -4.54 -3.34 7.92
CA THR A 31 -5.20 -4.23 8.90
C THR A 31 -4.49 -5.57 9.09
N GLY A 32 -3.34 -5.78 8.47
CA GLY A 32 -2.63 -7.06 8.43
C GLY A 32 -2.85 -7.81 7.11
N VAL A 33 -2.37 -9.05 7.02
CA VAL A 33 -2.57 -9.90 5.85
C VAL A 33 -2.82 -11.34 6.31
N ARG A 34 -3.84 -12.00 5.77
CA ARG A 34 -4.05 -13.45 5.96
C ARG A 34 -2.96 -14.23 5.22
N LEU A 35 -1.85 -14.50 5.90
CA LEU A 35 -0.64 -15.08 5.31
C LEU A 35 -0.88 -16.45 4.64
N THR A 36 -1.88 -17.18 5.13
CA THR A 36 -2.28 -18.50 4.62
C THR A 36 -3.15 -18.44 3.36
N HIS A 37 -3.47 -17.24 2.84
CA HIS A 37 -4.26 -17.12 1.61
C HIS A 37 -3.57 -17.84 0.46
N SER A 38 -4.34 -18.62 -0.30
CA SER A 38 -3.87 -19.37 -1.47
C SER A 38 -3.28 -18.50 -2.58
N GLU A 39 -3.50 -17.18 -2.54
CA GLU A 39 -2.98 -16.20 -3.49
C GLU A 39 -1.49 -15.93 -3.28
N PHE A 40 -1.03 -16.05 -2.03
CA PHE A 40 0.35 -15.71 -1.68
C PHE A 40 1.29 -16.91 -1.83
N GLY A 41 0.78 -18.15 -1.78
CA GLY A 41 1.60 -19.35 -2.00
C GLY A 41 2.84 -19.43 -1.10
N GLY A 42 2.73 -18.94 0.15
CA GLY A 42 3.84 -18.88 1.11
C GLY A 42 4.78 -17.67 0.98
N ARG A 43 4.53 -16.73 0.06
CA ARG A 43 5.32 -15.50 -0.12
C ARG A 43 4.98 -14.40 0.88
N ALA A 44 3.87 -14.50 1.60
CA ALA A 44 3.47 -13.56 2.64
C ALA A 44 4.05 -13.94 4.00
N LYS A 45 4.58 -12.96 4.72
CA LYS A 45 5.16 -13.12 6.05
C LYS A 45 4.66 -12.02 6.99
N PHE A 46 4.64 -12.32 8.28
CA PHE A 46 4.32 -11.32 9.31
C PHE A 46 5.53 -10.43 9.57
N GLY A 47 5.33 -9.11 9.53
CA GLY A 47 6.35 -8.11 9.82
C GLY A 47 6.18 -7.43 11.18
N GLY A 48 4.98 -7.42 11.75
CA GLY A 48 4.71 -6.88 13.09
C GLY A 48 3.28 -6.31 13.22
N SER A 49 2.84 -6.14 14.47
CA SER A 49 1.58 -5.48 14.82
C SER A 49 1.86 -4.28 15.73
N PHE A 50 1.23 -3.17 15.41
CA PHE A 50 1.42 -1.85 16.02
C PHE A 50 0.09 -1.16 16.31
N CYS A 51 -1.01 -1.90 16.28
CA CYS A 51 -2.30 -1.46 16.81
C CYS A 51 -2.62 -2.16 18.14
N ASP A 52 -3.26 -1.44 19.05
CA ASP A 52 -3.54 -1.92 20.39
C ASP A 52 -4.57 -3.05 20.35
N GLY A 53 -4.27 -4.16 21.04
CA GLY A 53 -5.16 -5.32 21.12
C GLY A 53 -5.28 -6.15 19.84
N CYS A 54 -4.47 -5.85 18.82
CA CYS A 54 -4.46 -6.59 17.57
C CYS A 54 -3.71 -7.91 17.68
N ASN A 55 -4.29 -8.97 17.12
CA ASN A 55 -3.55 -10.20 16.83
C ASN A 55 -2.69 -10.05 15.56
N ASN A 56 -2.09 -11.15 15.11
CA ASN A 56 -1.21 -11.16 13.94
C ASN A 56 -1.95 -11.43 12.62
N ASP A 57 -3.23 -11.80 12.69
CA ASP A 57 -4.05 -12.12 11.53
C ASP A 57 -4.75 -10.87 11.00
N ASP A 58 -5.23 -10.90 9.75
CA ASP A 58 -6.13 -9.87 9.23
C ASP A 58 -7.57 -10.22 9.57
N GLU A 59 -8.16 -9.48 10.48
CA GLU A 59 -9.54 -9.68 10.96
C GLU A 59 -10.55 -8.80 10.22
N ASN A 60 -10.07 -7.88 9.39
CA ASN A 60 -10.90 -6.96 8.61
C ASN A 60 -11.03 -7.45 7.16
N GLY A 61 -9.91 -7.81 6.54
CA GLY A 61 -9.83 -8.26 5.15
C GLY A 61 -9.29 -7.19 4.20
N HIS A 62 -9.29 -5.91 4.58
CA HIS A 62 -8.80 -4.82 3.74
C HIS A 62 -7.33 -5.01 3.34
N GLY A 63 -6.43 -5.23 4.31
CA GLY A 63 -5.02 -5.44 4.04
C GLY A 63 -4.73 -6.71 3.21
N THR A 64 -5.50 -7.79 3.40
CA THR A 64 -5.42 -8.97 2.54
C THR A 64 -5.84 -8.68 1.11
N ASN A 65 -6.90 -7.89 0.91
CA ASN A 65 -7.35 -7.46 -0.42
C ASN A 65 -6.27 -6.62 -1.11
N VAL A 66 -5.76 -5.59 -0.44
CA VAL A 66 -4.65 -4.75 -0.92
C VAL A 66 -3.42 -5.59 -1.29
N ALA A 67 -3.01 -6.51 -0.42
CA ALA A 67 -1.88 -7.41 -0.68
C ALA A 67 -2.10 -8.33 -1.89
N SER A 68 -3.34 -8.76 -2.12
CA SER A 68 -3.69 -9.60 -3.27
C SER A 68 -3.63 -8.85 -4.59
N ILE A 69 -4.03 -7.57 -4.64
CA ILE A 69 -3.87 -6.72 -5.82
C ILE A 69 -2.39 -6.45 -6.09
N ALA A 70 -1.59 -6.21 -5.05
CA ALA A 70 -0.17 -5.95 -5.21
C ALA A 70 0.59 -7.19 -5.72
N ALA A 71 0.36 -8.37 -5.14
CA ALA A 71 1.21 -9.54 -5.37
C ALA A 71 0.51 -10.90 -5.25
N GLY A 72 -0.82 -10.96 -5.40
CA GLY A 72 -1.56 -12.21 -5.59
C GLY A 72 -1.08 -12.97 -6.83
N LYS A 73 -1.21 -14.30 -6.83
CA LYS A 73 -0.78 -15.14 -7.96
C LYS A 73 -1.72 -15.01 -9.17
N THR A 74 -3.00 -14.75 -8.91
CA THR A 74 -4.06 -14.78 -9.93
C THR A 74 -4.20 -13.40 -10.56
N ASP A 75 -4.44 -12.39 -9.72
CA ASP A 75 -4.78 -11.03 -10.17
C ASP A 75 -3.77 -9.97 -9.72
N GLY A 76 -2.67 -10.39 -9.09
CA GLY A 76 -1.64 -9.46 -8.62
C GLY A 76 -0.81 -8.85 -9.75
N VAL A 77 -0.35 -7.61 -9.53
CA VAL A 77 0.57 -6.92 -10.44
C VAL A 77 1.98 -7.54 -10.39
N ALA A 78 2.53 -7.69 -9.18
CA ALA A 78 3.87 -8.22 -8.93
C ALA A 78 3.81 -9.65 -8.35
N ARG A 79 3.37 -10.60 -9.19
CA ARG A 79 2.98 -11.98 -8.80
C ARG A 79 4.06 -12.81 -8.10
N LEU A 80 5.33 -12.44 -8.19
CA LEU A 80 6.47 -13.13 -7.57
C LEU A 80 7.13 -12.31 -6.43
N ALA A 81 6.59 -11.15 -6.08
CA ALA A 81 7.06 -10.36 -4.95
C ALA A 81 6.77 -11.06 -3.61
N SER A 82 7.56 -10.73 -2.59
CA SER A 82 7.29 -11.13 -1.19
C SER A 82 6.43 -10.08 -0.51
N ILE A 83 5.45 -10.51 0.28
CA ILE A 83 4.58 -9.62 1.05
C ILE A 83 5.02 -9.65 2.51
N ILE A 84 5.15 -8.48 3.12
CA ILE A 84 5.45 -8.34 4.55
C ILE A 84 4.32 -7.54 5.19
N ALA A 85 3.55 -8.18 6.06
CA ALA A 85 2.39 -7.58 6.71
C ALA A 85 2.80 -6.71 7.90
N ILE A 86 2.45 -5.43 7.87
CA ILE A 86 2.67 -4.47 8.95
C ILE A 86 1.31 -4.00 9.41
N ARG A 87 0.82 -4.60 10.50
CA ARG A 87 -0.53 -4.31 10.98
C ARG A 87 -0.52 -3.03 11.83
N VAL A 88 -1.19 -1.99 11.37
CA VAL A 88 -1.35 -0.71 12.09
C VAL A 88 -2.82 -0.33 12.29
N LEU A 89 -3.73 -1.06 11.65
CA LEU A 89 -5.18 -0.88 11.76
C LEU A 89 -5.81 -2.11 12.44
N ASP A 90 -6.86 -1.88 13.23
CA ASP A 90 -7.61 -2.90 13.93
C ASP A 90 -8.64 -3.61 13.03
N LYS A 91 -9.43 -4.51 13.62
CA LYS A 91 -10.47 -5.27 12.91
C LYS A 91 -11.56 -4.39 12.26
N ASN A 92 -11.72 -3.15 12.70
CA ASN A 92 -12.67 -2.19 12.15
C ASN A 92 -12.02 -1.24 11.13
N GLY A 93 -10.73 -1.46 10.79
CA GLY A 93 -9.97 -0.58 9.90
C GLY A 93 -9.49 0.71 10.56
N SER A 94 -9.55 0.81 11.90
CA SER A 94 -9.16 2.01 12.64
C SER A 94 -7.76 1.87 13.24
N GLY A 95 -6.98 2.95 13.26
CA GLY A 95 -5.65 2.97 13.85
C GLY A 95 -5.29 4.35 14.38
N SER A 96 -4.28 4.39 15.26
CA SER A 96 -3.75 5.64 15.78
C SER A 96 -2.56 6.11 14.95
N ASN A 97 -2.35 7.43 14.85
CA ASN A 97 -1.15 7.98 14.21
C ASN A 97 0.14 7.44 14.84
N VAL A 98 0.14 7.20 16.15
CA VAL A 98 1.28 6.59 16.85
C VAL A 98 1.54 5.16 16.36
N GLY A 99 0.48 4.35 16.21
CA GLY A 99 0.60 2.99 15.67
C GLY A 99 1.12 2.98 14.24
N VAL A 100 0.63 3.89 13.39
CA VAL A 100 1.11 4.06 12.01
C VAL A 100 2.59 4.45 11.99
N VAL A 101 3.00 5.48 12.74
CA VAL A 101 4.41 5.92 12.82
C VAL A 101 5.33 4.81 13.33
N ASN A 102 4.90 4.04 14.33
CA ASN A 102 5.64 2.91 14.85
C ASN A 102 5.79 1.79 13.80
N GLY A 103 4.72 1.50 13.06
CA GLY A 103 4.76 0.55 11.95
C GLY A 103 5.73 0.96 10.85
N LEU A 104 5.71 2.23 10.43
CA LEU A 104 6.64 2.76 9.42
C LEU A 104 8.09 2.74 9.92
N SER A 105 8.31 3.06 11.19
CA SER A 105 9.63 2.97 11.82
C SER A 105 10.15 1.52 11.81
N ALA A 106 9.27 0.56 12.12
CA ALA A 106 9.62 -0.87 12.05
C ALA A 106 9.93 -1.34 10.63
N VAL A 107 9.22 -0.84 9.61
CA VAL A 107 9.55 -1.10 8.20
C VAL A 107 10.95 -0.60 7.87
N LEU A 108 11.25 0.65 8.21
CA LEU A 108 12.57 1.25 7.94
C LEU A 108 13.69 0.44 8.60
N ASP A 109 13.45 0.00 9.83
CA ASP A 109 14.37 -0.86 10.58
C ASP A 109 14.59 -2.22 9.91
N GLN A 110 13.52 -2.88 9.49
CA GLN A 110 13.59 -4.16 8.77
C GLN A 110 14.29 -4.02 7.43
N HIS A 111 14.00 -2.95 6.69
CA HIS A 111 14.69 -2.62 5.45
C HIS A 111 16.19 -2.41 5.68
N LYS A 112 16.58 -1.61 6.68
CA LYS A 112 17.99 -1.34 7.02
C LYS A 112 18.76 -2.59 7.47
N LYS A 113 18.14 -3.44 8.28
CA LYS A 113 18.73 -4.71 8.77
C LYS A 113 18.74 -5.81 7.71
N GLY A 114 17.78 -5.80 6.79
CA GLY A 114 17.64 -6.81 5.74
C GLY A 114 18.75 -6.74 4.69
N LYS A 115 19.13 -7.90 4.13
CA LYS A 115 20.06 -7.97 2.99
C LYS A 115 19.42 -7.52 1.67
N ASN A 116 18.11 -7.72 1.54
CA ASN A 116 17.35 -7.27 0.38
C ASN A 116 16.97 -5.79 0.56
N LYS A 117 17.45 -4.92 -0.33
CA LYS A 117 17.15 -3.48 -0.34
C LYS A 117 16.09 -3.07 -1.36
N ASN A 118 15.51 -4.03 -2.08
CA ASN A 118 14.39 -3.75 -2.98
C ASN A 118 13.12 -3.76 -2.15
N SER A 119 12.67 -2.59 -1.70
CA SER A 119 11.53 -2.45 -0.80
C SER A 119 10.56 -1.38 -1.30
N VAL A 120 9.28 -1.76 -1.31
CA VAL A 120 8.15 -0.87 -1.56
C VAL A 120 7.22 -0.95 -0.36
N VAL A 121 6.65 0.17 0.04
CA VAL A 121 5.59 0.27 1.04
C VAL A 121 4.31 0.68 0.36
N ASN A 122 3.23 -0.02 0.66
CA ASN A 122 1.87 0.41 0.33
C ASN A 122 1.13 0.81 1.60
N MET A 123 0.56 2.01 1.59
CA MET A 123 -0.32 2.53 2.65
C MET A 123 -1.68 2.86 2.05
N SER A 124 -2.60 1.89 2.04
CA SER A 124 -3.99 2.10 1.65
C SER A 124 -4.81 2.59 2.85
N LEU A 125 -4.31 3.65 3.48
CA LEU A 125 -4.89 4.27 4.66
C LEU A 125 -4.64 5.77 4.59
N GLY A 126 -5.44 6.53 5.34
CA GLY A 126 -5.29 7.96 5.45
C GLY A 126 -6.17 8.51 6.54
N GLY A 127 -5.93 9.77 6.89
CA GLY A 127 -6.73 10.50 7.85
C GLY A 127 -6.38 11.98 7.87
N ALA A 128 -6.80 12.66 8.94
CA ALA A 128 -6.46 14.06 9.15
C ALA A 128 -4.95 14.30 9.05
N LYS A 129 -4.57 15.46 8.52
CA LYS A 129 -3.17 15.86 8.36
C LYS A 129 -2.35 15.69 9.64
N SER A 130 -1.16 15.13 9.49
CA SER A 130 -0.28 14.77 10.60
C SER A 130 1.19 14.85 10.17
N ASP A 131 1.88 15.90 10.63
CA ASP A 131 3.31 16.10 10.36
C ASP A 131 4.16 14.90 10.80
N ALA A 132 3.74 14.18 11.85
CA ALA A 132 4.44 12.99 12.33
C ALA A 132 4.35 11.82 11.35
N VAL A 133 3.19 11.62 10.72
CA VAL A 133 3.00 10.56 9.72
C VAL A 133 3.75 10.91 8.44
N ASP A 134 3.63 12.15 7.97
CA ASP A 134 4.34 12.64 6.79
C ASP A 134 5.86 12.53 6.97
N LYS A 135 6.36 12.92 8.15
CA LYS A 135 7.79 12.78 8.49
C LYS A 135 8.26 11.32 8.47
N ALA A 136 7.45 10.38 8.96
CA ALA A 136 7.80 8.97 8.96
C ALA A 136 7.86 8.39 7.54
N VAL A 137 6.95 8.82 6.66
CA VAL A 137 6.99 8.49 5.23
C VAL A 137 8.24 9.07 4.56
N GLN A 138 8.56 10.33 4.86
CA GLN A 138 9.79 10.96 4.37
C GLN A 138 11.07 10.22 4.83
N ASP A 139 11.06 9.67 6.04
CA ASP A 139 12.21 8.90 6.55
C ASP A 139 12.37 7.55 5.85
N LEU A 140 11.26 6.92 5.44
CA LEU A 140 11.29 5.73 4.59
C LEU A 140 11.89 6.03 3.21
N THR A 141 11.43 7.09 2.56
CA THR A 141 11.88 7.46 1.21
C THR A 141 13.35 7.88 1.22
N LYS A 142 13.78 8.69 2.20
CA LYS A 142 15.21 8.99 2.44
C LYS A 142 16.04 7.74 2.77
N GLY A 143 15.41 6.73 3.37
CA GLY A 143 16.00 5.43 3.67
C GLY A 143 16.18 4.51 2.46
N GLY A 144 15.68 4.90 1.28
CA GLY A 144 15.74 4.09 0.06
C GLY A 144 14.54 3.17 -0.16
N VAL A 145 13.42 3.40 0.54
CA VAL A 145 12.18 2.65 0.38
C VAL A 145 11.20 3.46 -0.47
N HIS A 146 10.67 2.87 -1.54
CA HIS A 146 9.59 3.52 -2.30
C HIS A 146 8.28 3.43 -1.53
N VAL A 147 7.50 4.51 -1.47
CA VAL A 147 6.23 4.53 -0.71
C VAL A 147 5.11 4.97 -1.64
N ALA A 148 4.07 4.14 -1.75
CA ALA A 148 2.81 4.46 -2.41
C ALA A 148 1.71 4.60 -1.38
N VAL A 149 0.90 5.66 -1.49
CA VAL A 149 -0.16 5.99 -0.54
C VAL A 149 -1.46 6.32 -1.26
N ALA A 150 -2.60 6.05 -0.63
CA ALA A 150 -3.89 6.45 -1.17
C ALA A 150 -4.09 7.98 -1.03
N ALA A 151 -4.68 8.62 -2.04
CA ALA A 151 -5.08 10.02 -1.98
C ALA A 151 -6.20 10.28 -0.95
N GLY A 152 -7.04 9.26 -0.71
CA GLY A 152 -8.24 9.33 0.14
C GLY A 152 -9.54 9.33 -0.67
N ASN A 153 -10.67 9.18 0.02
CA ASN A 153 -11.97 8.84 -0.56
C ASN A 153 -13.07 9.86 -0.22
N ASP A 154 -12.71 11.14 -0.04
CA ASP A 154 -13.61 12.19 0.46
C ASP A 154 -14.08 13.15 -0.65
N GLY A 155 -13.57 13.01 -1.88
CA GLY A 155 -13.82 13.97 -2.98
C GLY A 155 -13.18 15.34 -2.72
N GLU A 156 -12.16 15.39 -1.87
CA GLU A 156 -11.52 16.62 -1.38
C GLU A 156 -10.08 16.77 -1.91
N ASN A 157 -9.40 17.83 -1.46
CA ASN A 157 -8.00 18.07 -1.77
C ASN A 157 -7.09 17.15 -0.95
N ALA A 158 -6.37 16.24 -1.62
CA ALA A 158 -5.43 15.28 -1.01
C ALA A 158 -4.33 15.95 -0.17
N CYS A 159 -4.02 17.23 -0.41
CA CYS A 159 -3.03 17.96 0.40
C CYS A 159 -3.46 18.23 1.86
N ASN A 160 -4.73 17.97 2.19
CA ASN A 160 -5.32 18.14 3.53
C ASN A 160 -5.29 16.87 4.38
N SER A 161 -4.81 15.74 3.84
CA SER A 161 -4.75 14.45 4.53
C SER A 161 -3.32 13.91 4.58
N SER A 162 -3.06 13.05 5.56
CA SER A 162 -1.80 12.32 5.68
C SER A 162 -2.04 10.82 5.59
N PRO A 163 -1.15 10.06 4.93
CA PRO A 163 0.13 10.48 4.33
C PRO A 163 0.04 11.12 2.92
N ALA A 164 -1.16 11.31 2.36
CA ALA A 164 -1.35 11.79 0.98
C ALA A 164 -0.68 13.15 0.67
N SER A 165 -0.46 14.00 1.67
CA SER A 165 0.18 15.30 1.49
C SER A 165 1.72 15.30 1.52
N GLU A 166 2.36 14.17 1.84
CA GLU A 166 3.83 14.06 1.91
C GLU A 166 4.45 13.96 0.50
N PRO A 167 5.23 14.96 0.04
CA PRO A 167 5.68 15.04 -1.35
C PRO A 167 6.68 13.96 -1.80
N SER A 168 7.28 13.23 -0.85
CA SER A 168 8.20 12.14 -1.20
C SER A 168 7.50 10.79 -1.45
N ALA A 169 6.22 10.67 -1.07
CA ALA A 169 5.39 9.53 -1.44
C ALA A 169 4.89 9.65 -2.89
N VAL A 170 4.48 8.53 -3.46
CA VAL A 170 3.63 8.50 -4.65
C VAL A 170 2.18 8.42 -4.18
N THR A 171 1.45 9.51 -4.26
CA THR A 171 0.04 9.60 -3.89
C THR A 171 -0.84 9.23 -5.07
N VAL A 172 -1.69 8.22 -4.87
CA VAL A 172 -2.47 7.56 -5.93
C VAL A 172 -3.95 7.85 -5.76
N GLY A 173 -4.55 8.48 -6.78
CA GLY A 173 -6.00 8.66 -6.92
C GLY A 173 -6.69 7.45 -7.55
N ALA A 174 -8.00 7.53 -7.75
CA ALA A 174 -8.80 6.43 -8.30
C ALA A 174 -9.54 6.81 -9.59
N LEU A 175 -9.55 5.89 -10.56
CA LEU A 175 -10.35 5.95 -11.79
C LEU A 175 -11.44 4.87 -11.79
N ASP A 176 -12.51 5.12 -12.52
CA ASP A 176 -13.53 4.12 -12.83
C ASP A 176 -13.06 3.10 -13.89
N GLU A 177 -13.74 1.95 -13.93
CA GLU A 177 -13.42 0.87 -14.86
C GLU A 177 -14.00 1.07 -16.26
N ASP A 178 -14.99 1.95 -16.42
CA ASP A 178 -15.80 2.07 -17.64
C ASP A 178 -15.25 3.09 -18.64
N GLU A 179 -14.76 4.23 -18.15
CA GLU A 179 -14.44 5.41 -18.97
C GLU A 179 -13.12 6.09 -18.60
N ASP A 180 -12.38 5.57 -17.61
CA ASP A 180 -11.19 6.21 -17.04
C ASP A 180 -11.51 7.58 -16.39
N ASN A 181 -12.75 7.80 -15.93
CA ASN A 181 -13.05 9.03 -15.21
C ASN A 181 -12.53 8.92 -13.77
N ILE A 182 -12.12 10.05 -13.20
CA ILE A 182 -11.82 10.14 -11.77
C ILE A 182 -13.10 9.80 -10.99
N THR A 183 -13.02 8.83 -10.07
CA THR A 183 -14.18 8.44 -9.27
C THR A 183 -14.63 9.61 -8.39
N SER A 184 -15.94 9.71 -8.14
CA SER A 184 -16.50 10.83 -7.36
C SER A 184 -15.95 10.94 -5.94
N PHE A 185 -15.50 9.81 -5.37
CA PHE A 185 -14.89 9.78 -4.04
C PHE A 185 -13.39 10.07 -4.06
N SER A 186 -12.68 9.91 -5.19
CA SER A 186 -11.23 10.11 -5.20
C SER A 186 -10.90 11.53 -4.75
N ASN A 187 -10.02 11.64 -3.76
CA ASN A 187 -9.36 12.91 -3.51
C ASN A 187 -8.52 13.30 -4.73
N VAL A 188 -8.37 14.61 -4.94
CA VAL A 188 -7.71 15.21 -6.10
C VAL A 188 -6.77 16.33 -5.68
N GLY A 189 -6.12 16.94 -6.66
CA GLY A 189 -5.31 18.15 -6.48
C GLY A 189 -3.81 17.90 -6.62
N LYS A 190 -3.02 18.94 -6.33
CA LYS A 190 -1.58 18.98 -6.64
C LYS A 190 -0.72 17.97 -5.87
N CYS A 191 -1.25 17.34 -4.83
CA CYS A 191 -0.55 16.32 -4.06
C CYS A 191 -0.82 14.90 -4.60
N VAL A 192 -1.66 14.73 -5.62
CA VAL A 192 -1.85 13.46 -6.32
C VAL A 192 -0.84 13.38 -7.47
N ASP A 193 -0.05 12.32 -7.51
CA ASP A 193 0.98 12.11 -8.53
C ASP A 193 0.46 11.32 -9.74
N ILE A 194 -0.44 10.36 -9.48
CA ILE A 194 -0.95 9.44 -10.50
C ILE A 194 -2.35 8.94 -10.14
N PHE A 195 -3.06 8.46 -11.16
CA PHE A 195 -4.36 7.80 -11.09
C PHE A 195 -4.28 6.43 -11.77
#